data_AF-A0A660M736-F1
#
_entry.id   AF-A0A660M736-F1
#
_cell.length_a   1.000
_cell.length_b   1.000
_cell.length_c   1.000
_cell.angle_alpha   90.00
_cell.angle_beta   90.00
_cell.angle_gamma   90.00
#
_symmetry.space_group_name_H-M   'P 1'
#
loop_
_entity.id
_entity.type
_entity.pdbx_description
1 polymer ?
#
loop_
_entity_poly.entity_id
_entity_poly.type
_entity_poly.pdbx_seq_one_letter_code
_entity_poly.pdbx_strand_id
1 'polypeptide(L)'
;MHYYEVAPLKIIRATSKSFTYHWPEALPLGQVVQVSVGAQQVVGIIMTRARKPTYTTKPLDAIVPLPPLPAPLLATSQWLSDYYATHLATVLQTVLPAGIAKQRRTPRRPASPPPQRHTPTFSLNLQQEEAVRTIRQASPGTVLLHGVTGSGKTAVYIELARHALAAGRSVIVLVPEIALTPQLVAEFRQHFADIILTHSRQTEAERHRAWLAALTSTQPRVAIGPRSALFLPLQHLGYIIIDEAHETSYKQDKSPRYSALR
;
A
#
# COMPACT_ATOMS: atom_id res chain seq x y z
N MET A 1 -10.92 16.54 25.26
CA MET A 1 -9.48 16.49 24.94
C MET A 1 -9.04 15.05 24.80
N HIS A 2 -8.51 14.70 23.64
CA HIS A 2 -7.98 13.38 23.33
C HIS A 2 -6.47 13.48 23.09
N TYR A 3 -5.72 12.44 23.48
CA TYR A 3 -4.27 12.41 23.41
C TYR A 3 -3.80 11.28 22.49
N TYR A 4 -2.70 11.51 21.77
CA TYR A 4 -2.22 10.61 20.71
C TYR A 4 -0.70 10.56 20.67
N GLU A 5 -0.16 9.39 20.36
CA GLU A 5 1.22 9.25 19.92
C GLU A 5 1.29 9.49 18.41
N VAL A 6 2.00 10.54 18.01
CA VAL A 6 2.19 10.91 16.62
C VAL A 6 3.62 10.55 16.19
N ALA A 7 3.75 9.70 15.18
CA ALA A 7 5.03 9.36 14.57
C ALA A 7 5.33 10.34 13.42
N PRO A 8 6.36 11.20 13.53
CA PRO A 8 6.73 12.11 12.47
C PRO A 8 7.39 11.38 11.30
N LEU A 9 7.22 11.91 10.08
CA LEU A 9 7.90 11.41 8.87
C LEU A 9 9.39 11.80 8.81
N LYS A 10 9.95 12.40 9.85
CA LYS A 10 11.36 12.78 9.96
C LYS A 10 11.89 12.31 11.31
N ILE A 11 13.12 11.79 11.32
CA ILE A 11 13.81 11.47 12.57
C ILE A 11 14.12 12.78 13.29
N ILE A 12 13.45 13.02 14.42
CA ILE A 12 13.71 14.20 15.26
C ILE A 12 14.65 13.86 16.42
N ARG A 13 14.47 12.68 17.03
CA ARG A 13 15.37 12.11 18.03
C ARG A 13 15.64 10.67 17.66
N ALA A 14 16.89 10.23 17.76
CA ALA A 14 17.28 8.87 17.36
C ALA A 14 16.54 7.77 18.14
N THR A 15 16.20 8.04 19.41
CA THR A 15 15.58 7.09 20.33
C THR A 15 14.06 7.19 20.43
N SER A 16 13.44 8.24 19.90
CA SER A 16 11.99 8.49 20.04
C SER A 16 11.28 8.35 18.70
N LYS A 17 10.45 7.31 18.57
CA LYS A 17 9.69 7.01 17.34
C LYS A 17 8.42 7.86 17.21
N SER A 18 7.87 8.35 18.31
CA SER A 18 6.66 9.17 18.39
C SER A 18 6.74 10.23 19.50
N PHE A 19 5.80 11.17 19.49
CA PHE A 19 5.61 12.19 20.51
C PHE A 19 4.12 12.36 20.84
N THR A 20 3.80 12.70 22.08
CA THR A 20 2.42 12.87 22.54
C THR A 20 1.88 14.26 22.22
N TYR A 21 0.74 14.30 21.54
CA TYR A 21 -0.02 15.52 21.23
C TYR A 21 -1.48 15.40 21.70
N HIS A 22 -2.20 16.52 21.70
CA HIS A 22 -3.64 16.51 21.99
C HIS A 22 -4.48 17.18 20.90
N TRP A 23 -5.76 16.81 20.84
CA TRP A 23 -6.77 17.42 19.98
C TRP A 23 -8.13 17.50 20.70
N PRO A 24 -8.97 18.52 20.42
CA PRO A 24 -10.29 18.63 21.05
C PRO A 24 -11.21 17.44 20.74
N GLU A 25 -11.21 16.99 19.49
CA GLU A 25 -12.07 15.94 18.96
C GLU A 25 -11.37 14.57 18.86
N ALA A 26 -12.16 13.50 18.80
CA ALA A 26 -11.66 12.16 18.59
C ALA A 26 -11.25 11.97 17.12
N LEU A 27 -10.00 11.55 16.89
CA LEU A 27 -9.44 11.28 15.57
C LEU A 27 -9.16 9.77 15.41
N PRO A 28 -9.30 9.23 14.19
CA PRO A 28 -8.96 7.85 13.90
C PRO A 28 -7.44 7.63 13.93
N LEU A 29 -7.02 6.40 14.23
CA LEU A 29 -5.64 5.97 13.99
C LEU A 29 -5.35 6.01 12.48
N GLY A 30 -4.11 6.31 12.12
CA GLY A 30 -3.70 6.47 10.73
C GLY A 30 -4.04 7.83 10.14
N GLN A 31 -4.70 8.72 10.87
CA GLN A 31 -4.90 10.11 10.44
C GLN A 31 -3.54 10.78 10.21
N VAL A 32 -3.39 11.39 9.03
CA VAL A 32 -2.22 12.20 8.70
C VAL A 32 -2.43 13.60 9.26
N VAL A 33 -1.43 14.10 9.99
CA VAL A 33 -1.50 15.36 10.75
C VAL A 33 -0.22 16.17 10.54
N GLN A 34 -0.30 17.48 10.79
CA GLN A 34 0.85 18.34 10.94
C GLN A 34 1.09 18.62 12.42
N VAL A 35 2.35 18.57 12.84
CA VAL A 35 2.75 18.81 14.22
C VAL A 35 4.04 19.61 14.29
N SER A 36 4.14 20.45 15.32
CA SER A 36 5.37 21.16 15.66
C SER A 36 6.23 20.35 16.63
N VAL A 37 7.48 20.09 16.26
CA VAL A 37 8.51 19.54 17.15
C VAL A 37 9.64 20.56 17.28
N GLY A 38 9.75 21.19 18.45
CA GLY A 38 10.61 22.36 18.63
C GLY A 38 10.14 23.51 17.72
N ALA A 39 11.04 24.00 16.88
CA ALA A 39 10.78 25.05 15.88
C ALA A 39 10.43 24.51 14.48
N GLN A 40 10.44 23.18 14.27
CA GLN A 40 10.15 22.57 12.98
C GLN A 40 8.70 22.09 12.92
N GLN A 41 8.01 22.39 11.82
CA GLN A 41 6.74 21.75 11.47
C GLN A 41 7.01 20.53 10.60
N VAL A 42 6.39 19.40 10.96
CA VAL A 42 6.53 18.13 10.24
C VAL A 42 5.18 17.46 10.07
N VAL A 43 5.08 16.64 9.03
CA VAL A 43 3.96 15.71 8.87
C VAL A 43 4.20 14.51 9.77
N GLY A 44 3.14 14.01 10.41
CA GLY A 44 3.15 12.78 11.18
C GLY A 44 1.86 12.00 11.03
N ILE A 45 1.85 10.81 11.64
CA ILE A 45 0.70 9.90 11.63
C ILE A 45 0.33 9.57 13.06
N ILE A 46 -0.97 9.61 13.36
CA ILE A 46 -1.50 9.12 14.63
C ILE A 46 -1.34 7.59 14.67
N MET A 47 -0.41 7.09 15.48
CA MET A 47 -0.13 5.65 15.59
C MET A 47 -1.01 4.99 16.66
N THR A 48 -1.12 5.62 17.83
CA THR A 48 -1.89 5.10 18.96
C THR A 48 -2.60 6.22 19.73
N ARG A 49 -3.64 5.83 20.46
CA ARG A 49 -4.28 6.71 21.46
C ARG A 49 -3.45 6.66 22.75
N ALA A 50 -3.24 7.81 23.36
CA ALA A 50 -2.56 7.94 24.64
C ALA A 50 -3.57 8.30 25.75
N ARG A 51 -3.24 7.92 26.99
CA ARG A 51 -3.89 8.50 28.17
C ARG A 51 -3.38 9.93 28.36
N LYS A 52 -4.15 10.75 29.09
CA LYS A 52 -3.68 12.10 29.46
C LYS A 52 -2.34 12.00 30.21
N PRO A 53 -1.24 12.57 29.67
CA PRO A 53 0.04 12.54 30.35
C PRO A 53 0.06 13.53 31.52
N THR A 54 1.03 13.34 32.42
CA THR A 54 1.27 14.23 33.57
C THR A 54 2.02 15.50 33.18
N TYR A 55 2.60 15.55 31.99
CA TYR A 55 3.32 16.69 31.45
C TYR A 55 2.49 17.46 30.41
N THR A 56 2.85 18.72 30.17
CA THR A 56 2.21 19.57 29.17
C THR A 56 2.47 19.05 27.76
N THR A 57 1.41 18.88 26.97
CA THR A 57 1.51 18.54 25.53
C THR A 57 1.13 19.71 24.66
N LYS A 58 1.68 19.74 23.44
CA LYS A 58 1.23 20.68 22.40
C LYS A 58 -0.03 20.12 21.72
N PRO A 59 -0.93 20.98 21.22
CA PRO A 59 -1.98 20.53 20.30
C PRO A 59 -1.36 20.05 18.99
N LEU A 60 -2.11 19.29 18.19
CA LEU A 60 -1.77 19.13 16.77
C LEU A 60 -1.83 20.50 16.07
N ASP A 61 -1.03 20.71 15.03
CA ASP A 61 -1.03 21.98 14.30
C ASP A 61 -2.21 22.01 13.31
N ALA A 62 -2.40 20.91 12.56
CA ALA A 62 -3.48 20.76 11.60
C ALA A 62 -3.76 19.29 11.27
N ILE A 63 -4.95 19.01 10.76
CA ILE A 63 -5.32 17.73 10.15
C ILE A 63 -5.05 17.83 8.64
N VAL A 64 -4.31 16.88 8.06
CA VAL A 64 -4.18 16.80 6.61
C VAL A 64 -5.47 16.15 6.06
N PRO A 65 -6.17 16.77 5.09
CA PRO A 65 -7.50 16.36 4.64
C PRO A 65 -7.43 15.10 3.77
N LEU A 66 -7.09 13.98 4.40
CA LEU A 66 -6.96 12.65 3.82
C LEU A 66 -7.66 11.65 4.73
N PRO A 67 -8.26 10.57 4.17
CA PRO A 67 -8.70 9.43 4.96
C PRO A 67 -7.55 8.85 5.80
N PRO A 68 -7.84 8.23 6.95
CA PRO A 68 -6.83 7.53 7.72
C PRO A 68 -6.23 6.37 6.93
N LEU A 69 -4.95 6.10 7.15
CA LEU A 69 -4.30 4.92 6.60
C LEU A 69 -4.96 3.63 7.13
N PRO A 70 -5.03 2.56 6.31
CA PRO A 70 -5.54 1.28 6.75
C PRO A 70 -4.79 0.75 7.99
N ALA A 71 -5.52 0.18 8.96
CA ALA A 71 -4.92 -0.39 10.16
C ALA A 71 -3.84 -1.46 9.88
N PRO A 72 -4.00 -2.37 8.89
CA PRO A 72 -2.92 -3.29 8.52
C PRO A 72 -1.63 -2.58 8.11
N LEU A 73 -1.72 -1.44 7.41
CA LEU A 73 -0.54 -0.70 6.97
C LEU A 73 0.18 -0.03 8.15
N LEU A 74 -0.55 0.41 9.17
CA LEU A 74 0.03 0.91 10.43
C LEU A 74 0.74 -0.22 11.19
N ALA A 75 0.10 -1.38 11.30
CA ALA A 75 0.67 -2.56 11.95
C ALA A 75 1.93 -3.03 11.23
N THR A 76 1.90 -3.13 9.89
CA THR A 76 3.07 -3.44 9.06
C THR A 76 4.16 -2.40 9.23
N SER A 77 3.84 -1.11 9.32
CA SER A 77 4.84 -0.06 9.52
C SER A 77 5.56 -0.21 10.87
N GLN A 78 4.81 -0.51 11.93
CA GLN A 78 5.38 -0.76 13.25
C GLN A 78 6.24 -2.04 13.25
N TRP A 79 5.70 -3.13 12.70
CA TRP A 79 6.42 -4.39 12.57
C TRP A 79 7.71 -4.24 11.77
N LEU A 80 7.70 -3.52 10.64
CA LEU A 80 8.91 -3.23 9.86
C LEU A 80 9.95 -2.45 10.68
N SER A 81 9.50 -1.45 11.45
CA SER A 81 10.40 -0.67 12.30
C SER A 81 11.09 -1.55 13.35
N ASP A 82 10.34 -2.44 13.98
CA ASP A 82 10.85 -3.29 15.05
C ASP A 82 11.69 -4.45 14.50
N TYR A 83 11.18 -5.13 13.47
CA TYR A 83 11.83 -6.29 12.86
C TYR A 83 13.16 -5.95 12.17
N TYR A 84 13.20 -4.87 11.40
CA TYR A 84 14.41 -4.43 10.71
C TYR A 84 15.25 -3.45 11.54
N ALA A 85 14.91 -3.27 12.83
CA ALA A 85 15.60 -2.38 13.76
C ALA A 85 15.90 -1.00 13.16
N THR A 86 14.90 -0.41 12.51
CA THR A 86 15.02 0.85 11.77
C THR A 86 14.01 1.86 12.29
N HIS A 87 14.33 3.14 12.18
CA HIS A 87 13.50 4.19 12.73
C HIS A 87 12.13 4.23 12.02
N LEU A 88 11.04 4.35 12.77
CA LEU A 88 9.68 4.34 12.22
C LEU A 88 9.47 5.41 11.14
N ALA A 89 10.03 6.61 11.31
CA ALA A 89 10.06 7.65 10.28
C ALA A 89 10.59 7.15 8.91
N THR A 90 11.63 6.33 8.87
CA THR A 90 12.19 5.76 7.62
C THR A 90 11.22 4.78 6.97
N VAL A 91 10.50 4.00 7.78
CA VAL A 91 9.44 3.12 7.28
C VAL A 91 8.28 3.95 6.73
N LEU A 92 7.80 4.95 7.47
CA LEU A 92 6.69 5.80 7.04
C LEU A 92 7.04 6.62 5.78
N GLN A 93 8.29 7.02 5.59
CA GLN A 93 8.77 7.60 4.33
C GLN A 93 8.71 6.64 3.13
N THR A 94 8.71 5.33 3.37
CA THR A 94 8.50 4.31 2.33
C THR A 94 7.01 4.11 2.05
N VAL A 95 6.16 4.29 3.06
CA VAL A 95 4.72 4.11 2.98
C VAL A 95 4.01 5.32 2.35
N LEU A 96 4.48 6.54 2.62
CA LEU A 96 3.85 7.78 2.18
C LEU A 96 4.62 8.44 1.03
N PRO A 97 3.91 9.03 0.04
CA PRO A 97 4.56 9.77 -1.02
C PRO A 97 5.17 11.08 -0.50
N ALA A 98 6.26 11.50 -1.12
CA ALA A 98 6.91 12.77 -0.79
C ALA A 98 5.97 13.97 -1.01
N GLY A 99 5.94 14.86 -0.01
CA GLY A 99 5.12 16.07 -0.05
C GLY A 99 3.61 15.79 0.09
N ILE A 100 3.22 14.79 0.89
CA ILE A 100 1.80 14.44 1.14
C ILE A 100 0.93 15.60 1.63
N ALA A 101 1.51 16.58 2.33
CA ALA A 101 0.81 17.77 2.79
C ALA A 101 0.75 18.89 1.73
N LYS A 102 1.44 18.76 0.59
CA LYS A 102 1.41 19.77 -0.47
C LYS A 102 0.16 19.56 -1.33
N GLN A 103 -0.65 20.60 -1.46
CA GLN A 103 -1.73 20.62 -2.45
C GLN A 103 -1.12 20.63 -3.86
N ARG A 104 -1.02 19.47 -4.50
CA ARG A 104 -0.60 19.35 -5.90
C ARG A 104 -1.82 19.57 -6.79
N ARG A 105 -1.72 20.41 -7.83
CA ARG A 105 -2.75 20.52 -8.87
C ARG A 105 -2.95 19.15 -9.51
N THR A 106 -4.19 18.67 -9.58
CA THR A 106 -4.52 17.43 -10.27
C THR A 106 -4.56 17.73 -11.78
N PRO A 107 -3.58 17.28 -12.59
CA PRO A 107 -3.69 17.44 -14.03
C PRO A 107 -4.92 16.70 -14.54
N ARG A 108 -5.64 17.35 -15.46
CA ARG A 108 -6.83 16.81 -16.09
C ARG A 108 -6.46 15.49 -16.77
N ARG A 109 -6.97 14.36 -16.25
CA ARG A 109 -6.69 13.03 -16.81
C ARG A 109 -7.24 13.03 -18.25
N PRO A 110 -6.46 12.70 -19.29
CA PRO A 110 -7.08 12.30 -20.54
C PRO A 110 -8.01 11.13 -20.22
N ALA A 111 -9.25 11.17 -20.74
CA ALA A 111 -10.21 10.11 -20.53
C ALA A 111 -9.52 8.79 -20.90
N SER A 112 -9.40 7.89 -19.93
CA SER A 112 -9.02 6.53 -20.25
C SER A 112 -10.07 6.00 -21.22
N PRO A 113 -9.68 5.39 -22.35
CA PRO A 113 -10.66 4.82 -23.25
C PRO A 113 -11.61 3.92 -22.43
N PRO A 114 -12.92 3.95 -22.73
CA PRO A 114 -13.88 3.10 -22.04
C PRO A 114 -13.34 1.67 -22.05
N PRO A 115 -13.45 0.93 -20.93
CA PRO A 115 -12.94 -0.43 -20.87
C PRO A 115 -13.59 -1.20 -22.00
N GLN A 116 -12.78 -1.58 -22.99
CA GLN A 116 -13.22 -2.52 -24.00
C GLN A 116 -13.45 -3.83 -23.25
N ARG A 117 -14.72 -4.14 -22.98
CA ARG A 117 -15.15 -5.45 -22.49
C ARG A 117 -14.99 -6.47 -23.62
N HIS A 118 -13.76 -6.70 -24.04
CA HIS A 118 -13.39 -8.00 -24.55
C HIS A 118 -12.94 -8.75 -23.31
N THR A 119 -13.84 -9.54 -22.74
CA THR A 119 -13.40 -10.63 -21.88
C THR A 119 -13.02 -11.74 -22.85
N PRO A 120 -11.75 -11.91 -23.26
CA PRO A 120 -11.34 -13.23 -23.66
C PRO A 120 -11.56 -14.09 -22.41
N THR A 121 -12.65 -14.85 -22.39
CA THR A 121 -12.79 -15.98 -21.48
C THR A 121 -11.69 -16.95 -21.87
N PHE A 122 -10.50 -16.81 -21.30
CA PHE A 122 -9.60 -17.94 -21.25
C PHE A 122 -10.29 -18.97 -20.35
N SER A 123 -10.49 -20.18 -20.87
CA SER A 123 -10.91 -21.29 -20.03
C SER A 123 -9.69 -21.72 -19.23
N LEU A 124 -9.83 -21.76 -17.91
CA LEU A 124 -8.83 -22.43 -17.09
C LEU A 124 -8.82 -23.92 -17.45
N ASN A 125 -7.63 -24.53 -17.38
CA ASN A 125 -7.54 -25.99 -17.39
C ASN A 125 -7.82 -26.55 -16.00
N LEU A 126 -8.04 -27.87 -15.90
CA LEU A 126 -8.37 -28.54 -14.63
C LEU A 126 -7.37 -28.26 -13.50
N GLN A 127 -6.07 -28.15 -13.81
CA GLN A 127 -5.04 -27.86 -12.80
C GLN A 127 -5.12 -26.42 -12.29
N GLN A 128 -5.43 -25.47 -13.18
CA GLN A 128 -5.59 -24.06 -12.81
C GLN A 128 -6.89 -23.84 -12.02
N GLU A 129 -7.99 -24.48 -12.42
CA GLU A 129 -9.25 -24.47 -11.67
C GLU A 129 -9.05 -25.02 -10.26
N GLU A 130 -8.33 -26.14 -10.14
CA GLU A 130 -8.00 -26.74 -8.85
C GLU A 130 -7.13 -25.81 -7.99
N ALA A 131 -6.13 -25.16 -8.59
CA ALA A 131 -5.29 -24.20 -7.90
C ALA A 131 -6.11 -23.02 -7.35
N VAL A 132 -7.01 -22.45 -8.16
CA VAL A 132 -7.91 -21.36 -7.75
C VAL A 132 -8.81 -21.81 -6.60
N ARG A 133 -9.42 -23.00 -6.73
CA ARG A 133 -10.30 -23.57 -5.69
C ARG A 133 -9.55 -23.75 -4.37
N THR A 134 -8.37 -24.36 -4.44
CA THR A 134 -7.50 -24.61 -3.28
C THR A 134 -7.11 -23.30 -2.59
N ILE A 135 -6.64 -22.31 -3.34
CA ILE A 135 -6.23 -21.01 -2.79
C ILE A 135 -7.41 -20.27 -2.15
N ARG A 136 -8.60 -20.34 -2.74
CA ARG A 136 -9.82 -19.70 -2.20
C ARG A 136 -10.33 -20.35 -0.93
N GLN A 137 -10.09 -21.64 -0.74
CA GLN A 137 -10.52 -22.42 0.43
C GLN A 137 -9.44 -22.47 1.52
N ALA A 138 -8.21 -22.06 1.21
CA ALA A 138 -7.12 -22.01 2.18
C ALA A 138 -7.43 -21.03 3.32
N SER A 139 -6.93 -21.36 4.51
CA SER A 139 -6.90 -20.41 5.62
C SER A 139 -5.99 -19.23 5.30
N PRO A 140 -6.21 -18.03 5.87
CA PRO A 140 -5.32 -16.88 5.67
C PRO A 140 -3.86 -17.26 5.94
N GLY A 141 -2.99 -16.99 4.98
CA GLY A 141 -1.59 -17.39 5.04
C GLY A 141 -0.93 -17.38 3.68
N THR A 142 0.21 -18.05 3.59
CA THR A 142 1.03 -18.11 2.37
C THR A 142 0.73 -19.39 1.60
N VAL A 143 0.47 -19.27 0.30
CA VAL A 143 0.34 -20.41 -0.62
C VAL A 143 1.37 -20.27 -1.73
N LEU A 144 2.07 -21.34 -2.05
CA LEU A 144 3.01 -21.40 -3.16
C LEU A 144 2.32 -21.99 -4.40
N LEU A 145 2.18 -21.17 -5.45
CA LEU A 145 1.76 -21.65 -6.77
C LEU A 145 3.00 -21.96 -7.61
N HIS A 146 3.36 -23.25 -7.71
CA HIS A 146 4.51 -23.68 -8.48
C HIS A 146 4.10 -24.09 -9.91
N GLY A 147 4.77 -23.53 -10.91
CA GLY A 147 4.57 -23.87 -12.31
C GLY A 147 5.64 -23.25 -13.19
N VAL A 148 6.09 -23.99 -14.21
CA VAL A 148 7.08 -23.51 -15.19
C VAL A 148 6.56 -22.30 -15.96
N THR A 149 7.44 -21.52 -16.58
CA THR A 149 7.05 -20.44 -17.48
C THR A 149 6.13 -20.98 -18.59
N GLY A 150 5.06 -20.24 -18.90
CA GLY A 150 4.07 -20.67 -19.90
C GLY A 150 2.99 -21.64 -19.38
N SER A 151 3.06 -22.13 -18.14
CA SER A 151 2.00 -22.95 -17.53
C SER A 151 0.69 -22.20 -17.23
N GLY A 152 0.66 -20.89 -17.45
CA GLY A 152 -0.52 -20.04 -17.24
C GLY A 152 -0.77 -19.62 -15.79
N LYS A 153 0.29 -19.42 -14.98
CA LYS A 153 0.15 -18.87 -13.62
C LYS A 153 -0.61 -17.53 -13.59
N THR A 154 -0.38 -16.68 -14.59
CA THR A 154 -1.07 -15.39 -14.72
C THR A 154 -2.59 -15.54 -14.81
N ALA A 155 -3.08 -16.58 -15.49
CA ALA A 155 -4.51 -16.88 -15.58
C ALA A 155 -5.11 -17.15 -14.19
N VAL A 156 -4.38 -17.87 -13.33
CA VAL A 156 -4.76 -18.10 -11.92
C VAL A 156 -4.77 -16.78 -11.14
N TYR A 157 -3.78 -15.92 -11.33
CA TYR A 157 -3.73 -14.61 -10.65
C TYR A 157 -4.94 -13.74 -11.00
N ILE A 158 -5.30 -13.69 -12.28
CA ILE A 158 -6.45 -12.93 -12.78
C ILE A 158 -7.76 -13.50 -12.23
N GLU A 159 -7.91 -14.83 -12.17
CA GLU A 159 -9.08 -15.49 -11.60
C GLU A 159 -9.26 -15.16 -10.11
N LEU A 160 -8.17 -15.28 -9.33
CA LEU A 160 -8.16 -14.91 -7.92
C LEU A 160 -8.51 -13.44 -7.71
N ALA A 161 -7.94 -12.56 -8.56
CA ALA A 161 -8.21 -11.14 -8.46
C ALA A 161 -9.69 -10.82 -8.76
N ARG A 162 -10.27 -11.46 -9.78
CA ARG A 162 -11.70 -11.29 -10.10
C ARG A 162 -12.61 -11.73 -8.95
N HIS A 163 -12.32 -12.88 -8.35
CA HIS A 163 -13.07 -13.35 -7.19
C HIS A 163 -12.93 -12.42 -5.97
N ALA A 164 -11.73 -11.89 -5.71
CA ALA A 164 -11.52 -10.93 -4.64
C ALA A 164 -12.32 -9.63 -4.86
N LEU A 165 -12.24 -9.04 -6.06
CA LEU A 165 -12.99 -7.83 -6.38
C LEU A 165 -14.50 -8.06 -6.27
N ALA A 166 -15.01 -9.20 -6.75
CA ALA A 166 -16.42 -9.58 -6.62
C ALA A 166 -16.86 -9.73 -5.15
N ALA A 167 -15.93 -10.11 -4.26
CA ALA A 167 -16.15 -10.19 -2.82
C ALA A 167 -15.89 -8.85 -2.09
N GLY A 168 -15.73 -7.73 -2.81
CA GLY A 168 -15.49 -6.43 -2.20
C GLY A 168 -14.05 -6.23 -1.71
N ARG A 169 -13.09 -7.01 -2.20
CA ARG A 169 -11.69 -7.02 -1.71
C ARG A 169 -10.68 -6.59 -2.77
N SER A 170 -9.73 -5.76 -2.38
CA SER A 170 -8.65 -5.28 -3.25
C SER A 170 -7.52 -6.30 -3.39
N VAL A 171 -6.70 -6.15 -4.42
CA VAL A 171 -5.60 -7.07 -4.74
C VAL A 171 -4.35 -6.28 -5.08
N ILE A 172 -3.21 -6.73 -4.56
CA ILE A 172 -1.89 -6.25 -4.96
C ILE A 172 -1.19 -7.37 -5.73
N VAL A 173 -0.64 -7.04 -6.90
CA VAL A 173 0.20 -7.93 -7.69
C VAL A 173 1.61 -7.32 -7.74
N LEU A 174 2.52 -7.94 -7.00
CA LEU A 174 3.93 -7.62 -7.01
C LEU A 174 4.59 -8.38 -8.15
N VAL A 175 5.37 -7.66 -8.94
CA VAL A 175 6.16 -8.22 -10.04
C VAL A 175 7.59 -7.69 -9.91
N PRO A 176 8.61 -8.43 -10.37
CA PRO A 176 9.96 -7.90 -10.44
C PRO A 176 9.97 -6.60 -11.26
N GLU A 177 10.78 -5.61 -10.86
CA GLU A 177 10.77 -4.28 -11.51
C GLU A 177 11.05 -4.36 -13.02
N ILE A 178 11.93 -5.27 -13.43
CA ILE A 178 12.27 -5.55 -14.83
C ILE A 178 11.16 -6.33 -15.56
N ALA A 179 10.36 -7.10 -14.83
CA ALA A 179 9.30 -7.96 -15.36
C ALA A 179 7.94 -7.23 -15.43
N LEU A 180 7.87 -5.98 -14.96
CA LEU A 180 6.73 -5.10 -15.20
C LEU A 180 6.68 -4.68 -16.68
N THR A 181 6.37 -5.66 -17.52
CA THR A 181 6.31 -5.52 -18.97
C THR A 181 4.98 -4.92 -19.39
N PRO A 182 4.94 -4.17 -20.51
CA PRO A 182 3.69 -3.74 -21.11
C PRO A 182 2.73 -4.89 -21.39
N GLN A 183 3.25 -6.10 -21.65
CA GLN A 183 2.46 -7.31 -21.92
C GLN A 183 1.67 -7.74 -20.69
N LEU A 184 2.30 -7.91 -19.53
CA LEU A 184 1.61 -8.30 -18.30
C LEU A 184 0.54 -7.27 -17.90
N VAL A 185 0.89 -5.99 -18.01
CA VAL A 185 -0.06 -4.90 -17.74
C VAL A 185 -1.21 -4.92 -18.73
N ALA A 186 -0.95 -5.17 -20.02
CA ALA A 186 -1.99 -5.29 -21.04
C ALA A 186 -2.92 -6.47 -20.76
N GLU A 187 -2.38 -7.61 -20.35
CA GLU A 187 -3.15 -8.79 -19.96
C GLU A 187 -4.11 -8.47 -18.82
N PHE A 188 -3.62 -7.91 -17.71
CA PHE A 188 -4.50 -7.49 -16.61
C PHE A 188 -5.53 -6.44 -17.05
N ARG A 189 -5.16 -5.50 -17.93
CA ARG A 189 -6.08 -4.45 -18.45
C ARG A 189 -7.22 -5.01 -19.31
N GLN A 190 -7.06 -6.18 -19.91
CA GLN A 190 -8.15 -6.86 -20.62
C GLN A 190 -9.24 -7.33 -19.65
N HIS A 191 -8.87 -7.62 -18.39
CA HIS A 191 -9.81 -8.13 -17.38
C HIS A 191 -10.27 -7.06 -16.38
N PHE A 192 -9.49 -6.01 -16.17
CA PHE A 192 -9.76 -4.97 -15.16
C PHE A 192 -9.66 -3.57 -15.74
N ALA A 193 -10.75 -2.81 -15.66
CA ALA A 193 -10.87 -1.47 -16.25
C ALA A 193 -9.99 -0.41 -15.56
N ASP A 194 -9.75 -0.53 -14.25
CA ASP A 194 -9.18 0.56 -13.44
C ASP A 194 -8.06 0.06 -12.51
N ILE A 195 -6.95 -0.36 -13.12
CA ILE A 195 -5.75 -0.83 -12.41
C ILE A 195 -4.90 0.36 -11.93
N ILE A 196 -4.44 0.30 -10.69
CA ILE A 196 -3.42 1.22 -10.16
C ILE A 196 -2.04 0.66 -10.52
N LEU A 197 -1.37 1.28 -11.49
CA LEU A 197 -0.03 0.89 -11.91
C LEU A 197 1.02 1.76 -11.22
N THR A 198 2.05 1.12 -10.66
CA THR A 198 3.22 1.82 -10.10
C THR A 198 4.52 1.27 -10.67
N HIS A 199 5.49 2.14 -10.95
CA HIS A 199 6.82 1.75 -11.46
C HIS A 199 7.89 2.80 -11.13
N SER A 200 9.16 2.42 -11.17
CA SER A 200 10.28 3.27 -10.77
C SER A 200 10.43 4.54 -11.61
N ARG A 201 10.12 4.47 -12.92
CA ARG A 201 10.18 5.62 -13.83
C ARG A 201 9.09 6.68 -13.60
N GLN A 202 8.13 6.45 -12.68
CA GLN A 202 7.10 7.43 -12.39
C GLN A 202 7.69 8.66 -11.69
N THR A 203 7.21 9.84 -12.09
CA THR A 203 7.46 11.09 -11.38
C THR A 203 6.86 11.04 -9.97
N GLU A 204 7.34 11.89 -9.06
CA GLU A 204 6.72 12.02 -7.73
C GLU A 204 5.22 12.34 -7.80
N ALA A 205 4.81 13.15 -8.80
CA ALA A 205 3.42 13.52 -8.99
C ALA A 205 2.56 12.33 -9.45
N GLU A 206 3.10 11.41 -10.25
CA GLU A 206 2.42 10.17 -10.64
C GLU A 206 2.29 9.20 -9.46
N ARG A 207 3.39 8.99 -8.72
CA ARG A 207 3.36 8.15 -7.51
C ARG A 207 2.37 8.66 -6.47
N HIS A 208 2.36 9.97 -6.23
CA HIS A 208 1.40 10.61 -5.33
C HIS A 208 -0.05 10.41 -5.80
N ARG A 209 -0.32 10.53 -7.11
CA ARG A 209 -1.67 10.29 -7.67
C ARG A 209 -2.10 8.83 -7.51
N ALA A 210 -1.23 7.87 -7.81
CA ALA A 210 -1.52 6.45 -7.64
C ALA A 210 -1.80 6.10 -6.18
N TRP A 211 -0.97 6.63 -5.26
CA TRP A 211 -1.14 6.45 -3.83
C TRP A 211 -2.45 7.06 -3.32
N LEU A 212 -2.79 8.27 -3.75
CA LEU A 212 -4.03 8.94 -3.38
C LEU A 212 -5.25 8.19 -3.92
N ALA A 213 -5.20 7.73 -5.17
CA ALA A 213 -6.25 6.92 -5.78
C ALA A 213 -6.48 5.60 -5.03
N ALA A 214 -5.42 4.99 -4.48
CA ALA A 214 -5.53 3.82 -3.62
C ALA A 214 -6.20 4.17 -2.28
N LEU A 215 -5.77 5.25 -1.61
CA LEU A 215 -6.28 5.64 -0.29
C LEU A 215 -7.75 6.05 -0.33
N THR A 216 -8.15 6.81 -1.36
CA THR A 216 -9.50 7.38 -1.46
C THR A 216 -10.47 6.48 -2.22
N SER A 217 -10.06 5.27 -2.62
CA SER A 217 -10.92 4.36 -3.35
C SER A 217 -12.03 3.82 -2.46
N THR A 218 -13.28 3.99 -2.90
CA THR A 218 -14.45 3.38 -2.26
C THR A 218 -14.81 2.02 -2.85
N GLN A 219 -14.19 1.66 -3.97
CA GLN A 219 -14.38 0.38 -4.65
C GLN A 219 -13.10 -0.45 -4.61
N PRO A 220 -13.19 -1.78 -4.64
CA PRO A 220 -12.03 -2.66 -4.70
C PRO A 220 -11.14 -2.36 -5.92
N ARG A 221 -9.83 -2.42 -5.72
CA ARG A 221 -8.84 -2.11 -6.78
C ARG A 221 -7.87 -3.25 -6.97
N VAL A 222 -7.37 -3.38 -8.20
CA VAL A 222 -6.14 -4.12 -8.49
C VAL A 222 -5.01 -3.12 -8.59
N ALA A 223 -3.95 -3.32 -7.82
CA ALA A 223 -2.70 -2.61 -7.97
C ALA A 223 -1.62 -3.54 -8.50
N ILE A 224 -0.81 -3.05 -9.44
CA ILE A 224 0.30 -3.78 -10.03
C ILE A 224 1.56 -2.92 -9.94
N GLY A 225 2.67 -3.52 -9.52
CA GLY A 225 3.95 -2.82 -9.51
C GLY A 225 5.08 -3.61 -8.85
N PRO A 226 6.25 -2.98 -8.68
CA PRO A 226 7.38 -3.57 -7.99
C PRO A 226 7.12 -3.66 -6.48
N ARG A 227 8.13 -4.09 -5.71
CA ARG A 227 8.06 -4.21 -4.23
C ARG A 227 7.43 -3.02 -3.51
N SER A 228 7.58 -1.78 -4.01
CA SER A 228 6.98 -0.59 -3.39
C SER A 228 5.45 -0.54 -3.46
N ALA A 229 4.83 -1.28 -4.38
CA ALA A 229 3.37 -1.37 -4.50
C ALA A 229 2.73 -2.02 -3.26
N LEU A 230 3.50 -2.78 -2.49
CA LEU A 230 3.09 -3.37 -1.21
C LEU A 230 2.54 -2.33 -0.22
N PHE A 231 3.04 -1.08 -0.30
CA PHE A 231 2.64 -0.01 0.61
C PHE A 231 1.50 0.87 0.09
N LEU A 232 0.87 0.51 -1.02
CA LEU A 232 -0.34 1.21 -1.47
C LEU A 232 -1.45 1.01 -0.43
N PRO A 233 -2.11 2.09 0.03
CA PRO A 233 -3.09 2.05 1.11
C PRO A 233 -4.46 1.56 0.64
N LEU A 234 -4.51 0.37 0.05
CA LEU A 234 -5.74 -0.28 -0.39
C LEU A 234 -6.53 -0.81 0.80
N GLN A 235 -7.85 -0.60 0.75
CA GLN A 235 -8.78 -1.11 1.75
C GLN A 235 -9.18 -2.56 1.42
N HIS A 236 -9.48 -3.34 2.46
CA HIS A 236 -10.01 -4.71 2.38
C HIS A 236 -9.20 -5.62 1.44
N LEU A 237 -7.89 -5.77 1.66
CA LEU A 237 -7.06 -6.65 0.84
C LEU A 237 -7.55 -8.11 0.93
N GLY A 238 -7.73 -8.74 -0.23
CA GLY A 238 -8.04 -10.16 -0.37
C GLY A 238 -6.80 -10.99 -0.69
N TYR A 239 -5.96 -10.50 -1.61
CA TYR A 239 -4.74 -11.18 -2.03
C TYR A 239 -3.58 -10.19 -2.20
N ILE A 240 -2.38 -10.66 -1.83
CA ILE A 240 -1.10 -10.11 -2.29
C ILE A 240 -0.46 -11.23 -3.10
N ILE A 241 -0.40 -11.05 -4.41
CA ILE A 241 0.17 -12.00 -5.35
C ILE A 241 1.59 -11.56 -5.64
N ILE A 242 2.56 -12.46 -5.55
CA ILE A 242 3.98 -12.16 -5.79
C ILE A 242 4.45 -13.05 -6.93
N ASP A 243 4.64 -12.45 -8.10
CA ASP A 243 5.13 -13.17 -9.27
C ASP A 243 6.65 -13.31 -9.21
N GLU A 244 7.17 -14.41 -9.76
CA GLU A 244 8.60 -14.72 -9.75
C GLU A 244 9.23 -14.54 -8.35
N ALA A 245 8.58 -15.09 -7.30
CA ALA A 245 8.94 -14.87 -5.89
C ALA A 245 10.40 -15.25 -5.51
N HIS A 246 11.13 -15.94 -6.38
CA HIS A 246 12.55 -16.25 -6.20
C HIS A 246 13.47 -15.06 -6.52
N GLU A 247 12.95 -14.02 -7.18
CA GLU A 247 13.71 -12.86 -7.61
C GLU A 247 14.26 -12.05 -6.43
N THR A 248 15.57 -11.77 -6.49
CA THR A 248 16.26 -10.99 -5.44
C THR A 248 15.79 -9.54 -5.37
N SER A 249 15.17 -9.04 -6.44
CA SER A 249 14.59 -7.70 -6.53
C SER A 249 13.46 -7.45 -5.50
N TYR A 250 12.97 -8.46 -4.78
CA TYR A 250 12.06 -8.25 -3.65
C TYR A 250 12.74 -7.84 -2.35
N LYS A 251 14.08 -7.86 -2.29
CA LYS A 251 14.86 -7.31 -1.19
C LYS A 251 15.25 -5.86 -1.47
N GLN A 252 14.99 -4.98 -0.50
CA GLN A 252 15.43 -3.59 -0.54
C GLN A 252 16.86 -3.46 0.02
N ASP A 253 17.73 -2.74 -0.68
CA ASP A 253 19.13 -2.51 -0.24
C ASP A 253 19.30 -1.32 0.72
N LYS A 254 18.42 -0.32 0.59
CA LYS A 254 18.39 0.89 1.43
C LYS A 254 17.45 0.68 2.62
N SER A 255 17.71 1.36 3.74
CA SER A 255 16.80 1.33 4.90
C SER A 255 15.36 1.65 4.48
N PRO A 256 14.36 0.87 4.90
CA PRO A 256 14.38 -0.11 6.00
C PRO A 256 14.90 -1.52 5.66
N ARG A 257 15.49 -1.75 4.47
CA ARG A 257 16.05 -3.04 4.01
C ARG A 257 15.07 -4.21 4.10
N TYR A 258 13.79 -3.93 3.88
CA TYR A 258 12.73 -4.93 3.97
C TYR A 258 12.80 -5.95 2.83
N SER A 259 12.21 -7.13 3.05
CA SER A 259 11.87 -8.08 1.99
C SER A 259 10.36 -8.05 1.80
N ALA A 260 9.88 -7.90 0.56
CA ALA A 260 8.45 -7.90 0.27
C ALA A 260 7.79 -9.29 0.43
N LEU A 261 8.59 -10.34 0.65
CA LEU A 261 8.15 -11.73 0.85
C LEU A 261 7.86 -12.08 2.32
N ARG A 262 8.05 -11.13 3.25
CA ARG A 262 7.88 -11.36 4.70
C ARG A 262 6.73 -10.57 5.28
#